data_AF-A0A1W9GYU1-F1
#
_entry.id   AF-A0A1W9GYU1-F1
#
_cell.length_a   1.000
_cell.length_b   1.000
_cell.length_c   1.000
_cell.angle_alpha   90.00
_cell.angle_beta   90.00
_cell.angle_gamma   90.00
#
_symmetry.space_group_name_H-M   'P 1'
#
loop_
_entity.id
_entity.type
_entity.pdbx_description
1 polymer ?
#
loop_
_entity_poly.entity_id
_entity_poly.type
_entity_poly.pdbx_seq_one_letter_code
_entity_poly.pdbx_strand_id
1 'polypeptide(L)'
;MGADLRRAFVCLVFLLAALPCAAAGPYYVHLGSTVGGDGTACTTTGATRAFPSLRAAIDSFGASLPAGETRIIPCGCNAGNCADSSDVNQLPWDFGSTPTDYLVIEPDAANFARVPLDTTRYYLTRTNSNVLYGNVTCHVRVRGLQIRIVVNDGISYVALKTLNANQTAANGCGAADMRVEQTVIECAGISKASTIGFHARPMGVGGGGSTRFANIFAYDCPQGVAADTTLLSVANSTVYGASFGYIADAAWTCKNCLSAGGTGIGFVGTFGLGTTNNAEDDGNGCTMTGPVSCANHRTLQTFTFVNAATRDLHLAGTDAGARNFGLADPLSGFFSNDFDGATRPGESVWDIGADEFGSAPAGGGTAPAYIILGCKSRACSSFRLLPLN
;
A
#
# COMPACT_ATOMS: atom_id res chain seq x y z
N MET A 1 4.61 -5.51 75.06
CA MET A 1 3.36 -4.81 74.66
C MET A 1 3.76 -3.63 73.81
N GLY A 2 3.55 -3.70 72.49
CA GLY A 2 3.85 -2.64 71.53
C GLY A 2 3.33 -3.08 70.18
N ALA A 3 2.08 -2.68 69.90
CA ALA A 3 1.24 -3.24 68.86
C ALA A 3 1.66 -2.74 67.47
N ASP A 4 1.95 -3.71 66.61
CA ASP A 4 2.19 -3.59 65.18
C ASP A 4 0.85 -3.77 64.45
N LEU A 5 0.28 -2.68 63.95
CA LEU A 5 -0.93 -2.68 63.10
C LEU A 5 -1.20 -1.28 62.55
N ARG A 6 -1.15 -1.16 61.21
CA ARG A 6 -1.96 -0.31 60.30
C ARG A 6 -1.10 0.44 59.28
N ARG A 7 -1.00 -0.14 58.09
CA ARG A 7 -1.20 0.54 56.79
C ARG A 7 -1.24 -0.52 55.68
N ALA A 8 -2.33 -1.28 55.64
CA ALA A 8 -2.70 -2.05 54.46
C ALA A 8 -3.25 -1.06 53.41
N PHE A 9 -2.37 -0.60 52.53
CA PHE A 9 -2.80 0.08 51.30
C PHE A 9 -3.39 -1.00 50.40
N VAL A 10 -4.71 -1.06 50.32
CA VAL A 10 -5.44 -1.86 49.33
C VAL A 10 -5.15 -1.25 47.97
N CYS A 11 -4.10 -1.74 47.32
CA CYS A 11 -3.85 -1.51 45.91
C CYS A 11 -4.88 -2.36 45.15
N LEU A 12 -6.08 -1.80 44.96
CA LEU A 12 -7.07 -2.36 44.05
C LEU A 12 -6.55 -2.16 42.63
N VAL A 13 -5.61 -3.02 42.24
CA VAL A 13 -5.21 -3.18 40.84
C VAL A 13 -6.43 -3.74 40.14
N PHE A 14 -7.16 -2.87 39.44
CA PHE A 14 -8.06 -3.29 38.38
C PHE A 14 -7.20 -4.01 37.34
N LEU A 15 -7.06 -5.32 37.53
CA LEU A 15 -6.65 -6.23 36.49
C LEU A 15 -7.81 -6.25 35.49
N LEU A 16 -7.88 -5.23 34.64
CA LEU A 16 -8.65 -5.32 33.40
C LEU A 16 -8.00 -6.49 32.66
N ALA A 17 -8.63 -7.66 32.76
CA ALA A 17 -8.28 -8.79 31.93
C ALA A 17 -8.54 -8.34 30.50
N ALA A 18 -7.49 -7.86 29.83
CA ALA A 18 -7.48 -7.72 28.40
C ALA A 18 -7.79 -9.13 27.87
N LEU A 19 -9.03 -9.34 27.44
CA LEU A 19 -9.40 -10.56 26.75
C LEU A 19 -8.40 -10.70 25.59
N PRO A 20 -7.58 -11.76 25.57
CA PRO A 20 -6.59 -11.90 24.53
C PRO A 20 -7.35 -12.00 23.21
N CYS A 21 -7.22 -10.96 22.38
CA CYS A 21 -7.65 -11.01 21.00
C CYS A 21 -6.76 -12.07 20.36
N ALA A 22 -7.32 -13.27 20.13
CA ALA A 22 -6.62 -14.32 19.43
C ALA A 22 -6.45 -13.84 17.99
N ALA A 23 -5.25 -13.33 17.65
CA ALA A 23 -4.95 -12.93 16.30
C ALA A 23 -5.29 -14.09 15.35
N ALA A 24 -6.13 -13.82 14.36
CA ALA A 24 -6.37 -14.77 13.29
C ALA A 24 -5.01 -15.11 12.66
N GLY A 25 -4.74 -16.40 12.46
CA GLY A 25 -3.53 -16.81 11.76
C GLY A 25 -3.49 -16.24 10.33
N PRO A 26 -2.32 -16.25 9.66
CA PRO A 26 -2.26 -15.88 8.26
C PRO A 26 -3.10 -16.82 7.40
N TYR A 27 -3.76 -16.25 6.39
CA TYR A 27 -4.48 -16.97 5.34
C TYR A 27 -3.66 -16.93 4.06
N TYR A 28 -3.37 -18.08 3.47
CA TYR A 28 -2.50 -18.20 2.32
C TYR A 28 -3.30 -18.26 1.02
N VAL A 29 -2.75 -17.63 -0.03
CA VAL A 29 -3.25 -17.73 -1.41
C VAL A 29 -2.17 -18.39 -2.26
N HIS A 30 -2.56 -19.40 -3.04
CA HIS A 30 -1.69 -20.08 -3.99
C HIS A 30 -2.49 -20.46 -5.23
N LEU A 31 -2.12 -19.95 -6.41
CA LEU A 31 -2.89 -20.14 -7.65
C LEU A 31 -2.92 -21.59 -8.16
N GLY A 32 -2.04 -22.44 -7.64
CA GLY A 32 -2.07 -23.90 -7.81
C GLY A 32 -2.99 -24.68 -6.89
N SER A 33 -3.62 -24.03 -5.91
CA SER A 33 -4.52 -24.70 -5.00
C SER A 33 -5.88 -24.97 -5.65
N THR A 34 -6.58 -25.97 -5.15
CA THR A 34 -7.96 -26.27 -5.53
C THR A 34 -8.94 -25.77 -4.46
N VAL A 35 -10.21 -25.55 -4.84
CA VAL A 35 -11.27 -25.12 -3.91
C VAL A 35 -11.41 -26.08 -2.73
N GLY A 36 -11.62 -25.54 -1.52
CA GLY A 36 -11.98 -26.29 -0.30
C GLY A 36 -10.88 -26.43 0.76
N GLY A 37 -9.83 -25.60 0.69
CA GLY A 37 -8.90 -25.39 1.80
C GLY A 37 -9.40 -24.30 2.76
N ASP A 38 -8.90 -24.29 3.98
CA ASP A 38 -9.15 -23.21 4.96
C ASP A 38 -8.12 -22.07 4.90
N GLY A 39 -7.11 -22.18 4.04
CA GLY A 39 -6.07 -21.17 3.86
C GLY A 39 -5.01 -21.14 4.96
N THR A 40 -4.99 -22.07 5.92
CA THR A 40 -4.06 -21.98 7.07
C THR A 40 -2.64 -22.48 6.78
N ALA A 41 -2.40 -23.07 5.60
CA ALA A 41 -1.07 -23.46 5.13
C ALA A 41 -0.83 -23.06 3.67
N CYS A 42 0.42 -22.72 3.34
CA CYS A 42 0.86 -22.52 1.97
C CYS A 42 1.11 -23.86 1.25
N THR A 43 0.05 -24.65 1.07
CA THR A 43 0.07 -25.90 0.30
C THR A 43 -1.04 -25.88 -0.74
N THR A 44 -0.93 -26.71 -1.77
CA THR A 44 -1.95 -26.83 -2.83
C THR A 44 -2.93 -28.00 -2.61
N THR A 45 -2.67 -28.84 -1.61
CA THR A 45 -3.44 -30.06 -1.30
C THR A 45 -3.66 -30.22 0.20
N GLY A 46 -4.70 -30.97 0.59
CA GLY A 46 -5.06 -31.23 1.99
C GLY A 46 -6.04 -30.21 2.55
N ALA A 47 -6.65 -30.50 3.72
CA ALA A 47 -7.71 -29.67 4.30
C ALA A 47 -7.27 -28.24 4.63
N THR A 48 -5.99 -28.06 4.97
CA THR A 48 -5.41 -26.77 5.35
C THR A 48 -4.81 -25.98 4.17
N ARG A 49 -5.01 -26.43 2.93
CA ARG A 49 -4.41 -25.83 1.74
C ARG A 49 -4.79 -24.36 1.56
N ALA A 50 -3.95 -23.63 0.85
CA ALA A 50 -4.15 -22.22 0.50
C ALA A 50 -5.44 -22.03 -0.30
N PHE A 51 -5.96 -20.81 -0.31
CA PHE A 51 -7.03 -20.42 -1.22
C PHE A 51 -6.52 -20.35 -2.67
N PRO A 52 -7.36 -20.69 -3.67
CA PRO A 52 -6.96 -20.68 -5.08
C PRO A 52 -6.80 -19.27 -5.66
N SER A 53 -7.27 -18.24 -4.97
CA SER A 53 -7.17 -16.83 -5.37
C SER A 53 -7.34 -15.91 -4.17
N LEU A 54 -6.94 -14.65 -4.32
CA LEU A 54 -7.19 -13.61 -3.34
C LEU A 54 -8.69 -13.45 -3.08
N ARG A 55 -9.51 -13.41 -4.13
CA ARG A 55 -10.97 -13.38 -4.02
C ARG A 55 -11.49 -14.51 -3.12
N ALA A 56 -11.06 -15.75 -3.35
CA ALA A 56 -11.51 -16.88 -2.53
C ALA A 56 -11.12 -16.74 -1.05
N ALA A 57 -9.96 -16.14 -0.75
CA ALA A 57 -9.57 -15.85 0.63
C ALA A 57 -10.48 -14.79 1.28
N ILE A 58 -10.80 -13.72 0.57
CA ILE A 58 -11.69 -12.65 1.07
C ILE A 58 -13.11 -13.17 1.30
N ASP A 59 -13.63 -13.97 0.36
CA ASP A 59 -14.97 -14.55 0.44
C ASP A 59 -15.13 -15.43 1.70
N SER A 60 -14.03 -15.98 2.21
CA SER A 60 -14.03 -16.82 3.41
C SER A 60 -14.35 -16.07 4.71
N PHE A 61 -14.20 -14.74 4.73
CA PHE A 61 -14.47 -13.92 5.92
C PHE A 61 -15.95 -13.55 6.08
N GLY A 62 -16.75 -13.68 5.01
CA GLY A 62 -18.15 -13.25 5.03
C GLY A 62 -18.28 -11.73 5.15
N ALA A 63 -19.19 -11.26 6.02
CA ALA A 63 -19.54 -9.83 6.14
C ALA A 63 -18.62 -9.02 7.08
N SER A 64 -17.74 -9.68 7.85
CA SER A 64 -16.92 -9.03 8.87
C SER A 64 -15.60 -9.78 9.06
N LEU A 65 -14.51 -9.05 9.30
CA LEU A 65 -13.24 -9.68 9.67
C LEU A 65 -13.33 -10.36 11.06
N PRO A 66 -12.58 -11.45 11.28
CA PRO A 66 -12.27 -11.93 12.62
C PRO A 66 -11.68 -10.80 13.48
N ALA A 67 -11.85 -10.91 14.81
CA ALA A 67 -11.25 -9.96 15.72
C ALA A 67 -9.71 -9.98 15.60
N GLY A 68 -9.09 -8.80 15.58
CA GLY A 68 -7.66 -8.63 15.42
C GLY A 68 -7.18 -8.48 13.97
N GLU A 69 -5.87 -8.48 13.79
CA GLU A 69 -5.26 -8.43 12.47
C GLU A 69 -5.56 -9.71 11.68
N THR A 70 -6.16 -9.54 10.50
CA THR A 70 -6.32 -10.61 9.51
C THR A 70 -5.31 -10.38 8.39
N ARG A 71 -4.46 -11.37 8.10
CA ARG A 71 -3.46 -11.28 7.03
C ARG A 71 -3.78 -12.26 5.92
N ILE A 72 -3.85 -11.79 4.67
CA ILE A 72 -3.80 -12.63 3.48
C ILE A 72 -2.40 -12.56 2.89
N ILE A 73 -1.77 -13.72 2.73
CA ILE A 73 -0.42 -13.89 2.21
C ILE A 73 -0.48 -14.67 0.90
N PRO A 74 -0.44 -13.99 -0.26
CA PRO A 74 -0.08 -14.62 -1.52
C PRO A 74 1.33 -15.24 -1.42
N CYS A 75 1.37 -16.56 -1.35
CA CYS A 75 2.59 -17.30 -1.00
C CYS A 75 3.11 -18.17 -2.15
N GLY A 76 2.48 -18.08 -3.31
CA GLY A 76 2.95 -18.79 -4.47
C GLY A 76 1.99 -18.73 -5.64
N CYS A 77 2.51 -19.21 -6.75
CA CYS A 77 1.79 -19.37 -7.99
C CYS A 77 2.17 -20.71 -8.63
N ASN A 78 1.47 -21.07 -9.70
CA ASN A 78 1.91 -22.20 -10.52
C ASN A 78 3.16 -21.81 -11.30
N ALA A 79 4.07 -22.78 -11.52
CA ALA A 79 5.19 -22.58 -12.43
C ALA A 79 4.66 -22.09 -13.79
N GLY A 80 4.97 -20.84 -14.15
CA GLY A 80 4.54 -20.22 -15.40
C GLY A 80 3.15 -19.54 -15.41
N ASN A 81 2.40 -19.52 -14.30
CA ASN A 81 1.17 -18.72 -14.20
C ASN A 81 1.01 -18.13 -12.80
N CYS A 82 1.34 -16.84 -12.68
CA CYS A 82 1.25 -16.06 -11.45
C CYS A 82 0.19 -14.95 -11.51
N ALA A 83 -0.68 -15.00 -12.52
CA ALA A 83 -1.77 -14.08 -12.73
C ALA A 83 -2.99 -14.49 -11.90
N ASP A 84 -3.30 -13.75 -10.84
CA ASP A 84 -4.59 -13.84 -10.20
C ASP A 84 -5.59 -12.93 -10.92
N SER A 85 -6.43 -13.53 -11.75
CA SER A 85 -7.47 -12.84 -12.52
C SER A 85 -8.83 -12.80 -11.82
N SER A 86 -8.88 -13.14 -10.54
CA SER A 86 -10.13 -13.19 -9.79
C SER A 86 -10.72 -11.81 -9.58
N ASP A 87 -12.03 -11.76 -9.38
CA ASP A 87 -12.73 -10.50 -9.21
C ASP A 87 -12.65 -9.99 -7.77
N VAL A 88 -11.77 -9.03 -7.52
CA VAL A 88 -11.63 -8.39 -6.20
C VAL A 88 -12.28 -7.00 -6.18
N ASN A 89 -13.41 -6.86 -6.88
CA ASN A 89 -14.25 -5.66 -6.83
C ASN A 89 -15.51 -5.85 -5.97
N GLN A 90 -15.88 -4.78 -5.24
CA GLN A 90 -17.17 -4.57 -4.55
C GLN A 90 -17.66 -5.71 -3.65
N LEU A 91 -18.29 -6.76 -4.19
CA LEU A 91 -18.87 -7.84 -3.41
C LEU A 91 -18.11 -9.16 -3.59
N PRO A 92 -17.58 -9.76 -2.51
CA PRO A 92 -17.77 -9.48 -1.07
C PRO A 92 -16.59 -8.76 -0.41
N TRP A 93 -15.81 -7.98 -1.17
CA TRP A 93 -14.77 -7.11 -0.62
C TRP A 93 -15.33 -6.11 0.42
N ASP A 94 -16.63 -5.86 0.37
CA ASP A 94 -17.40 -5.00 1.26
C ASP A 94 -17.68 -5.58 2.67
N PHE A 95 -16.62 -5.96 3.40
CA PHE A 95 -16.73 -6.37 4.80
C PHE A 95 -16.52 -5.22 5.79
N GLY A 96 -17.20 -5.32 6.94
CA GLY A 96 -16.95 -4.44 8.08
C GLY A 96 -15.58 -4.69 8.70
N SER A 97 -14.88 -3.60 9.03
CA SER A 97 -13.56 -3.62 9.70
C SER A 97 -13.50 -2.51 10.73
N THR A 98 -12.57 -2.63 11.68
CA THR A 98 -12.35 -1.63 12.75
C THR A 98 -10.85 -1.33 12.87
N PRO A 99 -10.44 -0.30 13.62
CA PRO A 99 -9.03 -0.08 13.91
C PRO A 99 -8.31 -1.27 14.59
N THR A 100 -9.06 -2.16 15.24
CA THR A 100 -8.53 -3.38 15.87
C THR A 100 -8.66 -4.61 14.97
N ASP A 101 -9.60 -4.58 14.01
CA ASP A 101 -9.94 -5.70 13.13
C ASP A 101 -9.74 -5.26 11.68
N TYR A 102 -8.48 -5.32 11.22
CA TYR A 102 -8.06 -4.81 9.90
C TYR A 102 -7.49 -5.92 9.01
N LEU A 103 -7.60 -5.71 7.70
CA LEU A 103 -7.04 -6.61 6.69
C LEU A 103 -5.64 -6.14 6.27
N VAL A 104 -4.69 -7.06 6.22
CA VAL A 104 -3.40 -6.88 5.55
C VAL A 104 -3.33 -7.81 4.36
N ILE A 105 -2.97 -7.29 3.20
CA ILE A 105 -2.61 -8.07 2.01
C ILE A 105 -1.15 -7.80 1.73
N GLU A 106 -0.35 -8.84 1.90
CA GLU A 106 1.11 -8.76 1.76
C GLU A 106 1.61 -10.09 1.19
N PRO A 107 2.13 -10.12 -0.04
CA PRO A 107 2.77 -11.31 -0.59
C PRO A 107 3.94 -11.76 0.28
N ASP A 108 4.29 -13.04 0.17
CA ASP A 108 5.53 -13.50 0.77
C ASP A 108 6.75 -12.85 0.10
N ALA A 109 7.93 -13.10 0.66
CA ALA A 109 9.17 -12.49 0.20
C ALA A 109 9.50 -12.80 -1.28
N ALA A 110 9.17 -14.01 -1.72
CA ALA A 110 9.42 -14.45 -3.09
C ALA A 110 8.52 -13.72 -4.09
N ASN A 111 7.31 -13.37 -3.66
CA ASN A 111 6.28 -12.72 -4.47
C ASN A 111 6.15 -11.21 -4.23
N PHE A 112 7.01 -10.62 -3.40
CA PHE A 112 7.01 -9.18 -3.15
C PHE A 112 7.22 -8.40 -4.46
N ALA A 113 6.60 -7.22 -4.55
CA ALA A 113 6.60 -6.41 -5.75
C ALA A 113 8.02 -6.06 -6.26
N ARG A 114 8.13 -5.92 -7.58
CA ARG A 114 9.32 -5.44 -8.29
C ARG A 114 8.94 -4.36 -9.29
N VAL A 115 9.91 -3.52 -9.66
CA VAL A 115 9.80 -2.60 -10.79
C VAL A 115 10.93 -2.93 -11.80
N PRO A 116 10.62 -3.26 -13.07
CA PRO A 116 9.28 -3.41 -13.65
C PRO A 116 8.49 -4.54 -12.99
N LEU A 117 7.17 -4.57 -13.23
CA LEU A 117 6.30 -5.64 -12.73
C LEU A 117 6.82 -6.99 -13.22
N ASP A 118 7.03 -7.92 -12.29
CA ASP A 118 7.54 -9.26 -12.55
C ASP A 118 6.38 -10.27 -12.65
N THR A 119 6.03 -10.64 -13.88
CA THR A 119 4.95 -11.60 -14.16
C THR A 119 5.25 -13.04 -13.72
N THR A 120 6.48 -13.33 -13.30
CA THR A 120 6.87 -14.63 -12.71
C THR A 120 6.59 -14.71 -11.21
N ARG A 121 6.16 -13.61 -10.60
CA ARG A 121 5.69 -13.50 -9.22
C ARG A 121 4.18 -13.28 -9.19
N TYR A 122 3.55 -13.51 -8.05
CA TYR A 122 2.14 -13.23 -7.86
C TYR A 122 1.80 -11.78 -8.25
N TYR A 123 0.77 -11.61 -9.07
CA TYR A 123 0.20 -10.30 -9.40
C TYR A 123 -1.31 -10.42 -9.61
N LEU A 124 -2.04 -9.37 -9.24
CA LEU A 124 -3.45 -9.25 -9.60
C LEU A 124 -3.57 -8.71 -11.01
N THR A 125 -4.51 -9.22 -11.80
CA THR A 125 -4.77 -8.65 -13.12
C THR A 125 -6.21 -8.71 -13.57
N ARG A 126 -6.66 -7.66 -14.28
CA ARG A 126 -7.95 -7.66 -14.96
C ARG A 126 -7.88 -6.97 -16.30
N THR A 127 -8.75 -7.40 -17.21
CA THR A 127 -9.05 -6.70 -18.46
C THR A 127 -10.43 -6.06 -18.35
N ASN A 128 -10.54 -4.78 -18.71
CA ASN A 128 -11.79 -4.03 -18.76
C ASN A 128 -12.61 -4.14 -17.45
N SER A 129 -11.91 -4.05 -16.32
CA SER A 129 -12.51 -4.08 -14.99
C SER A 129 -11.58 -3.41 -14.01
N ASN A 130 -12.16 -2.88 -12.93
CA ASN A 130 -11.38 -2.53 -11.74
C ASN A 130 -10.70 -3.79 -11.18
N VAL A 131 -9.53 -3.65 -10.55
CA VAL A 131 -8.77 -4.79 -10.03
C VAL A 131 -9.00 -4.98 -8.54
N LEU A 132 -8.49 -4.07 -7.71
CA LEU A 132 -8.66 -4.06 -6.26
C LEU A 132 -9.52 -2.85 -5.87
N TYR A 133 -10.83 -3.07 -5.76
CA TYR A 133 -11.79 -1.97 -5.65
C TYR A 133 -12.63 -2.07 -4.38
N GLY A 134 -12.24 -1.27 -3.37
CA GLY A 134 -12.98 -1.08 -2.14
C GLY A 134 -14.23 -0.24 -2.31
N ASN A 135 -15.38 -0.76 -1.86
CA ASN A 135 -16.62 0.00 -1.85
C ASN A 135 -17.07 0.41 -0.44
N VAL A 136 -16.94 -0.45 0.58
CA VAL A 136 -17.23 -0.09 1.99
C VAL A 136 -16.12 -0.43 3.00
N THR A 137 -15.07 -1.14 2.61
CA THR A 137 -13.98 -1.58 3.51
C THR A 137 -13.14 -0.40 4.01
N CYS A 138 -12.81 -0.32 5.30
CA CYS A 138 -12.24 0.91 5.88
C CYS A 138 -10.92 0.78 6.62
N HIS A 139 -10.46 -0.44 6.91
CA HIS A 139 -9.17 -0.67 7.54
C HIS A 139 -8.42 -1.75 6.77
N VAL A 140 -7.78 -1.35 5.66
CA VAL A 140 -7.03 -2.24 4.78
C VAL A 140 -5.62 -1.72 4.56
N ARG A 141 -4.65 -2.63 4.64
CA ARG A 141 -3.26 -2.38 4.35
C ARG A 141 -2.84 -3.27 3.19
N VAL A 142 -2.34 -2.66 2.12
CA VAL A 142 -1.79 -3.36 0.95
C VAL A 142 -0.30 -3.07 0.93
N ARG A 143 0.51 -4.13 0.94
CA ARG A 143 1.97 -3.99 0.92
C ARG A 143 2.59 -4.95 -0.07
N GLY A 144 3.58 -4.50 -0.84
CA GLY A 144 4.38 -5.41 -1.67
C GLY A 144 3.62 -6.04 -2.84
N LEU A 145 2.46 -5.49 -3.22
CA LEU A 145 1.58 -6.11 -4.21
C LEU A 145 1.91 -5.62 -5.63
N GLN A 146 1.76 -6.51 -6.61
CA GLN A 146 1.82 -6.18 -8.03
C GLN A 146 0.42 -6.19 -8.64
N ILE A 147 0.07 -5.16 -9.40
CA ILE A 147 -1.23 -5.06 -10.06
C ILE A 147 -1.03 -4.66 -11.52
N ARG A 148 -1.64 -5.41 -12.43
CA ARG A 148 -1.72 -5.08 -13.86
C ARG A 148 -3.16 -4.89 -14.28
N ILE A 149 -3.50 -3.71 -14.80
CA ILE A 149 -4.79 -3.47 -15.44
C ILE A 149 -4.64 -3.35 -16.95
N VAL A 150 -5.51 -4.03 -17.70
CA VAL A 150 -5.58 -3.94 -19.17
C VAL A 150 -6.90 -3.26 -19.55
N VAL A 151 -6.86 -2.20 -20.37
CA VAL A 151 -8.08 -1.44 -20.73
C VAL A 151 -8.15 -1.20 -22.23
N ASN A 152 -8.92 -2.02 -22.95
CA ASN A 152 -9.00 -1.98 -24.41
C ASN A 152 -10.40 -1.68 -24.96
N ASP A 153 -11.39 -1.38 -24.11
CA ASP A 153 -12.78 -1.10 -24.51
C ASP A 153 -13.18 0.39 -24.51
N GLY A 154 -12.27 1.29 -24.16
CA GLY A 154 -12.52 2.73 -24.10
C GLY A 154 -13.24 3.21 -22.84
N ILE A 155 -13.43 2.34 -21.83
CA ILE A 155 -14.05 2.67 -20.53
C ILE A 155 -12.95 3.02 -19.51
N SER A 156 -13.32 3.79 -18.47
CA SER A 156 -12.44 4.12 -17.35
C SER A 156 -12.46 3.02 -16.30
N TYR A 157 -11.29 2.62 -15.82
CA TYR A 157 -11.15 1.70 -14.70
C TYR A 157 -10.08 2.15 -13.72
N VAL A 158 -10.13 1.59 -12.51
CA VAL A 158 -9.19 1.86 -11.42
C VAL A 158 -8.49 0.56 -11.04
N ALA A 159 -7.16 0.59 -11.02
CA ALA A 159 -6.38 -0.57 -10.60
C ALA A 159 -6.49 -0.79 -9.08
N LEU A 160 -6.24 0.23 -8.25
CA LEU A 160 -6.40 0.16 -6.80
C LEU A 160 -7.20 1.35 -6.27
N LYS A 161 -8.31 1.06 -5.57
CA LYS A 161 -9.12 2.07 -4.89
C LYS A 161 -9.20 1.82 -3.39
N THR A 162 -8.81 2.81 -2.57
CA THR A 162 -8.85 2.72 -1.11
C THR A 162 -10.10 3.31 -0.47
N LEU A 163 -10.46 4.54 -0.84
CA LEU A 163 -11.63 5.21 -0.28
C LEU A 163 -12.75 5.38 -1.30
N ASN A 164 -14.00 5.41 -0.82
CA ASN A 164 -15.20 5.51 -1.64
C ASN A 164 -16.35 6.22 -0.90
N ALA A 165 -17.22 6.89 -1.64
CA ALA A 165 -18.38 7.62 -1.10
C ALA A 165 -19.40 6.72 -0.39
N ASN A 166 -19.30 5.40 -0.58
CA ASN A 166 -20.15 4.41 0.09
C ASN A 166 -19.61 3.98 1.46
N GLN A 167 -18.40 4.40 1.83
CA GLN A 167 -17.86 4.21 3.18
C GLN A 167 -18.48 5.24 4.11
N THR A 168 -19.29 4.80 5.06
CA THR A 168 -19.95 5.68 6.04
C THR A 168 -19.57 5.28 7.46
N ALA A 169 -19.88 6.12 8.45
CA ALA A 169 -19.71 5.77 9.85
C ALA A 169 -20.39 4.43 10.20
N ALA A 170 -21.54 4.12 9.57
CA ALA A 170 -22.29 2.89 9.79
C ALA A 170 -21.54 1.63 9.34
N ASN A 171 -20.55 1.75 8.46
CA ASN A 171 -19.71 0.65 7.99
C ASN A 171 -18.43 0.47 8.82
N GLY A 172 -18.27 1.18 9.94
CA GLY A 172 -17.03 1.18 10.75
C GLY A 172 -15.97 2.18 10.25
N CYS A 173 -16.35 3.09 9.35
CA CYS A 173 -15.45 4.02 8.67
C CYS A 173 -15.35 5.40 9.35
N GLY A 174 -15.75 5.51 10.63
CA GLY A 174 -15.60 6.78 11.36
C GLY A 174 -14.14 7.18 11.60
N ALA A 175 -13.22 6.22 11.47
CA ALA A 175 -11.78 6.42 11.62
C ALA A 175 -10.99 5.49 10.68
N ALA A 176 -11.40 5.40 9.41
CA ALA A 176 -10.76 4.56 8.39
C ALA A 176 -9.22 4.73 8.35
N ASP A 177 -8.49 3.64 8.22
CA ASP A 177 -7.02 3.63 8.08
C ASP A 177 -6.64 2.75 6.89
N MET A 178 -6.48 3.41 5.73
CA MET A 178 -6.08 2.75 4.49
C MET A 178 -4.60 3.00 4.22
N ARG A 179 -3.85 1.95 3.94
CA ARG A 179 -2.39 2.03 3.71
C ARG A 179 -2.02 1.26 2.46
N VAL A 180 -1.20 1.89 1.61
CA VAL A 180 -0.63 1.24 0.43
C VAL A 180 0.85 1.51 0.40
N GLU A 181 1.65 0.45 0.47
CA GLU A 181 3.09 0.54 0.62
C GLU A 181 3.80 -0.39 -0.37
N GLN A 182 4.94 0.02 -0.93
CA GLN A 182 5.80 -0.85 -1.74
C GLN A 182 5.02 -1.60 -2.84
N THR A 183 4.07 -0.91 -3.47
CA THR A 183 3.10 -1.51 -4.41
C THR A 183 3.34 -0.93 -5.79
N VAL A 184 3.26 -1.79 -6.82
CA VAL A 184 3.47 -1.41 -8.21
C VAL A 184 2.19 -1.63 -9.03
N ILE A 185 1.85 -0.65 -9.86
CA ILE A 185 0.75 -0.73 -10.81
C ILE A 185 1.27 -0.50 -12.22
N GLU A 186 0.95 -1.43 -13.11
CA GLU A 186 1.10 -1.31 -14.55
C GLU A 186 -0.28 -1.14 -15.21
N CYS A 187 -0.41 -0.14 -16.07
CA CYS A 187 -1.55 0.02 -16.96
C CYS A 187 -1.15 -0.34 -18.40
N ALA A 188 -1.72 -1.40 -18.95
CA ALA A 188 -1.37 -1.95 -20.25
C ALA A 188 -2.52 -1.86 -21.26
N GLY A 189 -2.17 -1.79 -22.55
CA GLY A 189 -3.14 -1.85 -23.65
C GLY A 189 -4.18 -0.73 -23.63
N ILE A 190 -3.82 0.45 -23.13
CA ILE A 190 -4.75 1.52 -22.77
C ILE A 190 -5.36 2.21 -23.98
N SER A 191 -6.67 2.08 -24.16
CA SER A 191 -7.46 2.80 -25.17
C SER A 191 -8.17 4.05 -24.64
N LYS A 192 -8.07 4.33 -23.33
CA LYS A 192 -8.78 5.43 -22.67
C LYS A 192 -7.87 6.25 -21.74
N ALA A 193 -7.94 7.57 -21.86
CA ALA A 193 -7.14 8.52 -21.09
C ALA A 193 -7.50 8.65 -19.58
N SER A 194 -8.51 7.93 -19.10
CA SER A 194 -9.03 8.05 -17.73
C SER A 194 -8.88 6.77 -16.89
N THR A 195 -8.02 5.85 -17.32
CA THR A 195 -7.59 4.73 -16.48
C THR A 195 -6.68 5.24 -15.37
N ILE A 196 -6.96 4.84 -14.13
CA ILE A 196 -6.30 5.34 -12.93
C ILE A 196 -5.51 4.21 -12.27
N GLY A 197 -4.25 4.46 -11.92
CA GLY A 197 -3.45 3.55 -11.11
C GLY A 197 -3.97 3.47 -9.67
N PHE A 198 -3.68 4.51 -8.87
CA PHE A 198 -4.11 4.61 -7.49
C PHE A 198 -5.18 5.68 -7.31
N HIS A 199 -6.27 5.34 -6.62
CA HIS A 199 -7.40 6.25 -6.41
C HIS A 199 -7.89 6.26 -4.97
N ALA A 200 -8.12 7.46 -4.42
CA ALA A 200 -8.85 7.66 -3.17
C ALA A 200 -10.00 8.66 -3.36
N ARG A 201 -11.21 8.30 -2.92
CA ARG A 201 -12.39 9.16 -3.00
C ARG A 201 -12.86 9.71 -1.65
N PRO A 202 -13.66 10.78 -1.60
CA PRO A 202 -14.25 11.23 -0.35
C PRO A 202 -15.16 10.12 0.18
N MET A 203 -15.20 9.98 1.49
CA MET A 203 -16.12 9.07 2.15
C MET A 203 -17.52 9.65 2.21
N GLY A 204 -18.50 8.77 2.43
CA GLY A 204 -19.88 9.14 2.65
C GLY A 204 -20.09 9.80 4.02
N VAL A 205 -21.36 10.06 4.34
CA VAL A 205 -21.75 10.78 5.55
C VAL A 205 -21.18 10.12 6.81
N GLY A 206 -20.49 10.92 7.62
CA GLY A 206 -19.87 10.48 8.87
C GLY A 206 -18.62 9.62 8.71
N GLY A 207 -18.20 9.30 7.48
CA GLY A 207 -16.90 8.68 7.25
C GLY A 207 -15.77 9.67 7.55
N GLY A 208 -14.69 9.19 8.18
CA GLY A 208 -13.51 9.96 8.53
C GLY A 208 -12.29 9.04 8.65
N GLY A 209 -11.07 9.58 8.65
CA GLY A 209 -9.88 8.75 8.71
C GLY A 209 -8.71 9.27 7.89
N SER A 210 -7.83 8.36 7.45
CA SER A 210 -6.67 8.67 6.62
C SER A 210 -6.40 7.59 5.58
N THR A 211 -5.89 8.01 4.42
CA THR A 211 -5.26 7.13 3.43
C THR A 211 -3.82 7.55 3.25
N ARG A 212 -2.90 6.59 3.28
CA ARG A 212 -1.47 6.83 3.06
C ARG A 212 -0.94 5.94 1.95
N PHE A 213 -0.31 6.54 0.94
CA PHE A 213 0.45 5.84 -0.10
C PHE A 213 1.94 6.15 0.10
N ALA A 214 2.78 5.13 0.17
CA ALA A 214 4.22 5.31 0.33
C ALA A 214 5.02 4.30 -0.50
N ASN A 215 6.14 4.72 -1.09
CA ASN A 215 6.99 3.83 -1.89
C ASN A 215 6.18 3.12 -2.97
N ILE A 216 5.38 3.84 -3.75
CA ILE A 216 4.56 3.22 -4.81
C ILE A 216 5.07 3.59 -6.19
N PHE A 217 4.90 2.66 -7.13
CA PHE A 217 5.11 2.89 -8.56
C PHE A 217 3.78 2.79 -9.30
N ALA A 218 3.48 3.76 -10.16
CA ALA A 218 2.46 3.64 -11.20
C ALA A 218 3.09 3.95 -12.55
N TYR A 219 3.00 3.06 -13.53
CA TYR A 219 3.53 3.34 -14.86
C TYR A 219 2.59 2.96 -15.99
N ASP A 220 2.69 3.76 -17.06
CA ASP A 220 1.86 3.69 -18.26
C ASP A 220 0.35 3.86 -17.97
N CYS A 221 0.02 4.35 -16.77
CA CYS A 221 -1.34 4.74 -16.39
C CYS A 221 -1.59 6.17 -16.85
N PRO A 222 -2.63 6.44 -17.67
CA PRO A 222 -2.97 7.81 -18.06
C PRO A 222 -3.10 8.76 -16.88
N GLN A 223 -3.63 8.26 -15.76
CA GLN A 223 -3.63 8.93 -14.47
C GLN A 223 -2.89 8.04 -13.46
N GLY A 224 -1.76 8.51 -12.93
CA GLY A 224 -0.95 7.73 -11.98
C GLY A 224 -1.63 7.61 -10.63
N VAL A 225 -1.74 8.74 -9.94
CA VAL A 225 -2.41 8.88 -8.65
C VAL A 225 -3.47 9.97 -8.74
N ALA A 226 -4.71 9.66 -8.41
CA ALA A 226 -5.81 10.63 -8.40
C ALA A 226 -6.60 10.57 -7.09
N ALA A 227 -7.03 11.74 -6.60
CA ALA A 227 -7.95 11.79 -5.47
C ALA A 227 -8.78 13.07 -5.42
N ASP A 228 -10.06 12.90 -5.08
CA ASP A 228 -11.05 13.95 -4.79
C ASP A 228 -11.37 14.05 -3.27
N THR A 229 -10.41 13.64 -2.42
CA THR A 229 -10.50 13.69 -0.95
C THR A 229 -9.32 14.41 -0.31
N THR A 230 -9.54 15.07 0.84
CA THR A 230 -8.47 15.67 1.65
C THR A 230 -7.78 14.67 2.57
N LEU A 231 -8.26 13.43 2.64
CA LEU A 231 -7.78 12.40 3.57
C LEU A 231 -6.54 11.65 3.07
N LEU A 232 -6.06 11.95 1.86
CA LEU A 232 -4.90 11.29 1.26
C LEU A 232 -3.59 11.99 1.66
N SER A 233 -2.55 11.18 1.89
CA SER A 233 -1.17 11.62 1.94
C SER A 233 -0.33 10.65 1.14
N VAL A 234 0.48 11.17 0.22
CA VAL A 234 1.36 10.37 -0.65
C VAL A 234 2.78 10.78 -0.38
N ALA A 235 3.69 9.81 -0.26
CA ALA A 235 5.10 10.10 -0.21
C ALA A 235 5.98 9.09 -0.94
N ASN A 236 7.19 9.51 -1.29
CA ASN A 236 8.21 8.68 -1.93
C ASN A 236 7.59 7.81 -3.03
N SER A 237 7.00 8.43 -4.03
CA SER A 237 6.22 7.71 -5.04
C SER A 237 6.74 8.09 -6.41
N THR A 238 6.71 7.17 -7.37
CA THR A 238 7.10 7.44 -8.75
C THR A 238 5.94 7.13 -9.68
N VAL A 239 5.53 8.12 -10.46
CA VAL A 239 4.62 7.95 -11.59
C VAL A 239 5.40 8.12 -12.89
N TYR A 240 5.31 7.15 -13.80
CA TYR A 240 6.05 7.18 -15.07
C TYR A 240 5.14 7.01 -16.28
N GLY A 241 5.33 7.82 -17.32
CA GLY A 241 4.61 7.67 -18.59
C GLY A 241 3.13 8.05 -18.53
N ALA A 242 2.71 8.81 -17.52
CA ALA A 242 1.31 9.23 -17.36
C ALA A 242 0.98 10.47 -18.21
N SER A 243 -0.29 10.62 -18.59
CA SER A 243 -0.81 11.91 -19.09
C SER A 243 -1.01 12.90 -17.94
N PHE A 244 -1.33 12.38 -16.76
CA PHE A 244 -1.42 13.15 -15.52
C PHE A 244 -0.77 12.33 -14.40
N GLY A 245 0.32 12.85 -13.84
CA GLY A 245 1.07 12.13 -12.82
C GLY A 245 0.28 12.00 -11.52
N TYR A 246 0.07 13.15 -10.88
CA TYR A 246 -0.65 13.30 -9.62
C TYR A 246 -1.79 14.32 -9.76
N ILE A 247 -3.01 13.88 -9.50
CA ILE A 247 -4.24 14.67 -9.66
C ILE A 247 -4.89 14.95 -8.31
N ALA A 248 -4.93 16.23 -7.96
CA ALA A 248 -5.53 16.72 -6.72
C ALA A 248 -6.83 17.50 -6.95
N ASP A 249 -7.95 16.78 -7.03
CA ASP A 249 -9.29 17.38 -7.07
C ASP A 249 -9.76 17.85 -5.67
N ALA A 250 -8.96 17.55 -4.64
CA ALA A 250 -9.09 18.06 -3.29
C ALA A 250 -7.70 18.24 -2.65
N ALA A 251 -7.63 19.04 -1.58
CA ALA A 251 -6.39 19.45 -0.92
C ALA A 251 -5.70 18.34 -0.09
N TRP A 252 -5.20 17.29 -0.75
CA TRP A 252 -4.36 16.25 -0.15
C TRP A 252 -2.85 16.52 -0.32
N THR A 253 -2.00 15.82 0.44
CA THR A 253 -0.55 16.13 0.49
C THR A 253 0.31 15.16 -0.32
N CYS A 254 1.28 15.66 -1.08
CA CYS A 254 2.32 14.85 -1.75
C CYS A 254 3.71 15.33 -1.32
N LYS A 255 4.59 14.41 -0.94
CA LYS A 255 5.97 14.74 -0.53
C LYS A 255 6.96 13.76 -1.14
N ASN A 256 8.08 14.23 -1.67
CA ASN A 256 9.06 13.36 -2.34
C ASN A 256 8.44 12.52 -3.46
N CYS A 257 7.43 13.05 -4.15
CA CYS A 257 6.78 12.41 -5.27
C CYS A 257 7.51 12.78 -6.58
N LEU A 258 7.70 11.81 -7.47
CA LEU A 258 8.35 11.95 -8.76
C LEU A 258 7.35 11.66 -9.89
N SER A 259 7.17 12.59 -10.83
CA SER A 259 6.48 12.32 -12.09
C SER A 259 7.46 12.44 -13.26
N ALA A 260 7.54 11.44 -14.14
CA ALA A 260 8.53 11.44 -15.23
C ALA A 260 8.04 10.71 -16.48
N GLY A 261 8.66 10.99 -17.64
CA GLY A 261 8.46 10.28 -18.90
C GLY A 261 7.06 10.39 -19.51
N GLY A 262 6.20 11.23 -18.92
CA GLY A 262 4.87 11.53 -19.41
C GLY A 262 4.89 12.61 -20.49
N THR A 263 3.80 12.72 -21.25
CA THR A 263 3.61 13.82 -22.23
C THR A 263 2.64 14.90 -21.74
N GLY A 264 2.07 14.73 -20.54
CA GLY A 264 1.12 15.66 -19.97
C GLY A 264 1.64 16.27 -18.67
N ILE A 265 0.73 16.50 -17.72
CA ILE A 265 1.03 17.31 -16.53
C ILE A 265 1.50 16.42 -15.37
N GLY A 266 2.69 16.68 -14.82
CA GLY A 266 3.22 15.92 -13.71
C GLY A 266 2.38 16.05 -12.43
N PHE A 267 2.04 17.28 -12.06
CA PHE A 267 1.18 17.59 -10.92
C PHE A 267 0.07 18.57 -11.29
N VAL A 268 -1.19 18.18 -11.11
CA VAL A 268 -2.35 18.99 -11.49
C VAL A 268 -3.38 19.08 -10.36
N GLY A 269 -4.01 20.25 -10.22
CA GLY A 269 -5.08 20.49 -9.23
C GLY A 269 -4.61 21.23 -7.98
N THR A 270 -5.40 21.11 -6.91
CA THR A 270 -5.19 21.82 -5.64
C THR A 270 -4.61 20.91 -4.58
N PHE A 271 -3.32 21.04 -4.30
CA PHE A 271 -2.66 20.26 -3.25
C PHE A 271 -2.78 20.95 -1.88
N GLY A 272 -2.78 20.13 -0.83
CA GLY A 272 -2.87 20.57 0.56
C GLY A 272 -1.56 21.14 1.11
N LEU A 273 -1.69 21.89 2.21
CA LEU A 273 -0.56 22.42 2.98
C LEU A 273 0.45 21.32 3.35
N GLY A 274 1.73 21.64 3.24
CA GLY A 274 2.81 20.70 3.55
C GLY A 274 3.24 19.81 2.39
N THR A 275 2.60 19.91 1.22
CA THR A 275 3.16 19.39 -0.04
C THR A 275 4.51 20.06 -0.30
N THR A 276 5.57 19.29 -0.54
CA THR A 276 6.96 19.79 -0.69
C THR A 276 7.86 18.74 -1.32
N ASN A 277 9.05 19.11 -1.82
CA ASN A 277 10.09 18.18 -2.28
C ASN A 277 9.65 17.21 -3.39
N ASN A 278 8.66 17.58 -4.19
CA ASN A 278 8.24 16.82 -5.38
C ASN A 278 9.05 17.23 -6.61
N ALA A 279 9.20 16.32 -7.57
CA ALA A 279 9.95 16.56 -8.81
C ALA A 279 9.18 16.09 -10.06
N GLU A 280 9.39 16.81 -11.16
CA GLU A 280 8.81 16.50 -12.47
C GLU A 280 9.63 17.06 -13.65
N ASP A 281 9.37 16.55 -14.86
CA ASP A 281 10.11 16.83 -16.09
C ASP A 281 9.39 17.76 -17.09
N ASP A 282 8.09 18.00 -16.93
CA ASP A 282 7.24 18.80 -17.82
C ASP A 282 7.18 20.29 -17.47
N GLY A 283 7.53 20.66 -16.23
CA GLY A 283 7.67 22.04 -15.80
C GLY A 283 6.42 22.71 -15.26
N ASN A 284 5.35 21.96 -15.10
CA ASN A 284 4.07 22.43 -14.61
C ASN A 284 3.92 22.30 -13.08
N GLY A 285 4.90 21.78 -12.37
CA GLY A 285 4.79 21.36 -10.97
C GLY A 285 4.73 22.51 -9.99
N CYS A 286 5.14 23.71 -10.42
CA CYS A 286 4.92 24.95 -9.66
C CYS A 286 3.54 25.57 -9.95
N THR A 287 2.71 24.94 -10.79
CA THR A 287 1.32 25.38 -11.03
C THR A 287 0.31 24.75 -10.07
N MET A 288 0.76 23.96 -9.08
CA MET A 288 -0.08 23.48 -7.98
C MET A 288 -0.86 24.66 -7.39
N THR A 289 -2.17 24.69 -7.56
CA THR A 289 -2.99 25.75 -6.99
C THR A 289 -3.17 25.50 -5.50
N GLY A 290 -3.18 26.55 -4.68
CA GLY A 290 -3.35 26.43 -3.22
C GLY A 290 -2.18 27.01 -2.43
N PRO A 291 -2.09 26.75 -1.11
CA PRO A 291 -1.13 27.38 -0.22
C PRO A 291 0.26 26.68 -0.24
N VAL A 292 0.63 26.07 -1.36
CA VAL A 292 1.87 25.29 -1.51
C VAL A 292 3.01 26.21 -1.98
N SER A 293 4.18 26.06 -1.37
CA SER A 293 5.38 26.80 -1.77
C SER A 293 6.17 26.03 -2.82
N CYS A 294 6.56 26.69 -3.92
CA CYS A 294 7.42 26.09 -4.94
C CYS A 294 8.89 25.95 -4.52
N ALA A 295 9.31 26.47 -3.36
CA ALA A 295 10.73 26.65 -3.04
C ALA A 295 11.54 25.33 -3.02
N ASN A 296 10.91 24.21 -2.65
CA ASN A 296 11.57 22.92 -2.55
C ASN A 296 11.18 21.94 -3.67
N HIS A 297 10.31 22.36 -4.59
CA HIS A 297 9.92 21.55 -5.74
C HIS A 297 10.98 21.63 -6.83
N ARG A 298 11.15 20.55 -7.59
CA ARG A 298 12.07 20.48 -8.71
C ARG A 298 11.29 20.32 -10.00
N THR A 299 11.13 21.41 -10.74
CA THR A 299 10.38 21.43 -12.01
C THR A 299 11.33 21.44 -13.19
N LEU A 300 10.86 21.01 -14.38
CA LEU A 300 11.68 20.93 -15.61
C LEU A 300 12.99 20.16 -15.42
N GLN A 301 12.96 19.09 -14.64
CA GLN A 301 14.14 18.26 -14.43
C GLN A 301 14.30 17.22 -15.55
N THR A 302 15.51 16.71 -15.70
CA THR A 302 15.75 15.48 -16.47
C THR A 302 16.07 14.37 -15.48
N PHE A 303 15.33 13.26 -15.57
CA PHE A 303 15.54 12.10 -14.72
C PHE A 303 16.21 10.98 -15.51
N THR A 304 17.17 10.30 -14.88
CA THR A 304 17.82 9.12 -15.46
C THR A 304 17.49 7.89 -14.61
N PHE A 305 16.93 6.87 -15.24
CA PHE A 305 16.64 5.59 -14.62
C PHE A 305 17.62 4.52 -15.10
N VAL A 306 17.72 3.41 -14.37
CA VAL A 306 18.56 2.26 -14.75
C VAL A 306 18.23 1.80 -16.17
N ASN A 307 16.94 1.60 -16.49
CA ASN A 307 16.49 1.34 -17.86
C ASN A 307 15.01 1.69 -18.06
N ALA A 308 14.74 2.96 -18.38
CA ALA A 308 13.39 3.45 -18.61
C ALA A 308 12.65 2.74 -19.77
N ALA A 309 13.37 2.27 -20.80
CA ALA A 309 12.78 1.58 -21.94
C ALA A 309 12.15 0.23 -21.57
N THR A 310 12.70 -0.45 -20.56
CA THR A 310 12.15 -1.70 -20.01
C THR A 310 11.39 -1.47 -18.69
N ARG A 311 11.11 -0.22 -18.34
CA ARG A 311 10.45 0.18 -17.07
C ARG A 311 11.20 -0.28 -15.82
N ASP A 312 12.52 -0.40 -15.91
CA ASP A 312 13.38 -0.40 -14.73
C ASP A 312 13.55 1.05 -14.27
N LEU A 313 12.68 1.44 -13.34
CA LEU A 313 12.48 2.82 -12.87
C LEU A 313 13.22 3.11 -11.55
N HIS A 314 14.19 2.28 -11.18
CA HIS A 314 15.17 2.66 -10.16
C HIS A 314 16.00 3.84 -10.67
N LEU A 315 16.36 4.76 -9.78
CA LEU A 315 17.18 5.91 -10.13
C LEU A 315 18.57 5.44 -10.55
N ALA A 316 19.08 5.97 -11.65
CA ALA A 316 20.45 5.72 -12.04
C ALA A 316 21.40 6.53 -11.14
N GLY A 317 22.63 6.03 -10.94
CA GLY A 317 23.63 6.75 -10.15
C GLY A 317 24.13 8.07 -10.77
N THR A 318 23.74 8.35 -12.01
CA THR A 318 23.98 9.62 -12.69
C THR A 318 22.78 10.56 -12.63
N ASP A 319 21.68 10.17 -11.98
CA ASP A 319 20.53 11.04 -11.84
C ASP A 319 20.90 12.29 -11.02
N ALA A 320 20.56 13.44 -11.58
CA ALA A 320 20.78 14.75 -10.97
C ALA A 320 19.46 15.48 -10.67
N GLY A 321 18.33 14.90 -11.10
CA GLY A 321 17.01 15.51 -10.99
C GLY A 321 16.32 15.20 -9.67
N ALA A 322 16.45 13.97 -9.17
CA ALA A 322 15.72 13.45 -8.02
C ALA A 322 16.63 13.04 -6.85
N ARG A 323 17.85 12.57 -7.15
CA ARG A 323 18.79 12.08 -6.13
C ARG A 323 19.23 13.16 -5.13
N ASN A 324 19.19 12.87 -3.83
CA ASN A 324 19.54 13.73 -2.69
C ASN A 324 18.73 15.04 -2.57
N PHE A 325 17.48 15.07 -3.03
CA PHE A 325 16.63 16.27 -2.93
C PHE A 325 15.34 16.07 -2.12
N GLY A 326 15.16 14.89 -1.54
CA GLY A 326 14.00 14.52 -0.74
C GLY A 326 14.02 15.13 0.65
N LEU A 327 12.84 15.26 1.22
CA LEU A 327 12.61 15.52 2.64
C LEU A 327 12.85 14.22 3.43
N ALA A 328 13.60 14.28 4.53
CA ALA A 328 13.69 13.17 5.46
C ALA A 328 12.33 12.94 6.17
N ASP A 329 11.92 11.67 6.24
CA ASP A 329 10.69 11.25 6.94
C ASP A 329 9.41 12.03 6.55
N PRO A 330 9.00 11.99 5.27
CA PRO A 330 7.90 12.80 4.74
C PRO A 330 6.54 12.46 5.39
N LEU A 331 6.39 11.27 5.97
CA LEU A 331 5.16 10.79 6.61
C LEU A 331 5.33 10.44 8.10
N SER A 332 6.30 11.05 8.78
CA SER A 332 6.41 11.02 10.26
C SER A 332 6.47 9.61 10.87
N GLY A 333 7.39 8.77 10.39
CA GLY A 333 7.65 7.42 10.86
C GLY A 333 6.80 6.34 10.19
N PHE A 334 6.03 6.70 9.16
CA PHE A 334 5.19 5.73 8.45
C PHE A 334 6.00 4.61 7.80
N PHE A 335 7.21 4.92 7.30
CA PHE A 335 8.14 3.98 6.70
C PHE A 335 9.58 4.48 6.87
N SER A 336 10.55 3.56 6.82
CA SER A 336 11.98 3.88 6.91
C SER A 336 12.80 3.40 5.71
N ASN A 337 12.19 2.58 4.86
CA ASN A 337 12.83 1.93 3.73
C ASN A 337 12.18 2.37 2.43
N ASP A 338 12.84 2.17 1.29
CA ASP A 338 12.31 2.43 -0.04
C ASP A 338 11.41 1.28 -0.56
N PHE A 339 11.18 1.26 -1.88
CA PHE A 339 10.41 0.22 -2.56
C PHE A 339 11.00 -1.18 -2.40
N ASP A 340 12.31 -1.34 -2.57
CA ASP A 340 13.03 -2.63 -2.49
C ASP A 340 13.41 -3.02 -1.06
N GLY A 341 13.06 -2.19 -0.08
CA GLY A 341 13.35 -2.41 1.33
C GLY A 341 14.73 -1.94 1.75
N ALA A 342 15.43 -1.18 0.90
CA ALA A 342 16.68 -0.51 1.21
C ALA A 342 16.45 0.65 2.19
N THR A 343 17.42 0.89 3.07
CA THR A 343 17.31 1.93 4.11
C THR A 343 17.40 3.33 3.50
N ARG A 344 16.71 4.29 4.10
CA ARG A 344 16.80 5.71 3.73
C ARG A 344 17.38 6.59 4.87
N PRO A 345 18.24 7.58 4.57
CA PRO A 345 18.85 7.82 3.26
C PRO A 345 19.89 6.74 2.94
N GLY A 346 20.09 6.47 1.66
CA GLY A 346 21.26 5.73 1.16
C GLY A 346 22.51 6.60 1.12
N GLU A 347 22.31 7.92 0.97
CA GLU A 347 23.37 8.92 0.98
C GLU A 347 23.12 9.97 2.09
N SER A 348 23.28 11.26 1.77
CA SER A 348 23.18 12.35 2.76
C SER A 348 21.75 12.84 2.97
N VAL A 349 20.91 12.70 1.96
CA VAL A 349 19.52 13.15 1.90
C VAL A 349 18.74 12.07 1.17
N TRP A 350 17.45 11.93 1.49
CA TRP A 350 16.58 11.00 0.78
C TRP A 350 16.48 11.38 -0.69
N ASP A 351 16.23 10.41 -1.56
CA ASP A 351 15.88 10.66 -2.95
C ASP A 351 14.39 10.99 -3.10
N ILE A 352 14.06 11.81 -4.11
CA ILE A 352 12.67 12.02 -4.53
C ILE A 352 12.23 10.81 -5.37
N GLY A 353 11.06 10.26 -5.09
CA GLY A 353 10.54 9.07 -5.75
C GLY A 353 10.50 7.84 -4.84
N ALA A 354 10.07 6.70 -5.39
CA ALA A 354 9.89 5.45 -4.66
C ALA A 354 11.18 4.68 -4.36
N ASP A 355 12.24 4.94 -5.13
CA ASP A 355 13.56 4.32 -5.02
C ASP A 355 14.56 5.20 -4.26
N GLU A 356 15.58 4.59 -3.64
CA GLU A 356 16.72 5.27 -3.02
C GLU A 356 18.02 4.72 -3.65
N PHE A 357 18.69 5.56 -4.45
CA PHE A 357 19.94 5.20 -5.07
C PHE A 357 21.04 4.96 -4.02
N GLY A 358 21.93 4.01 -4.32
CA GLY A 358 23.14 3.75 -3.52
C GLY A 358 22.89 2.88 -2.29
N SER A 359 21.63 2.63 -1.93
CA SER A 359 21.29 1.61 -0.94
C SER A 359 21.24 0.25 -1.60
N ALA A 360 22.09 -0.69 -1.16
CA ALA A 360 21.86 -2.09 -1.49
C ALA A 360 20.48 -2.47 -0.92
N PRO A 361 19.65 -3.25 -1.66
CA PRO A 361 18.46 -3.85 -1.06
C PRO A 361 18.92 -4.54 0.21
N ALA A 362 18.27 -4.28 1.35
CA ALA A 362 18.66 -4.89 2.62
C ALA A 362 18.60 -6.43 2.46
N GLY A 363 19.73 -7.04 2.10
CA GLY A 363 19.90 -8.42 1.69
C GLY A 363 18.67 -9.06 1.05
N GLY A 364 18.33 -8.70 -0.20
CA GLY A 364 17.36 -9.42 -1.04
C GLY A 364 16.17 -9.96 -0.27
N GLY A 365 15.44 -9.07 0.44
CA GLY A 365 14.23 -9.35 1.19
C GLY A 365 14.00 -10.81 1.52
N THR A 366 14.73 -11.40 2.47
CA THR A 366 14.01 -12.26 3.41
C THR A 366 12.97 -11.32 4.00
N ALA A 367 11.69 -11.52 3.65
CA ALA A 367 10.59 -10.85 4.34
C ALA A 367 10.93 -10.91 5.83
N PRO A 368 10.83 -9.80 6.58
CA PRO A 368 11.27 -9.77 7.97
C PRO A 368 10.82 -11.07 8.61
N ALA A 369 11.78 -11.89 9.05
CA ALA A 369 11.48 -13.18 9.61
C ALA A 369 10.71 -12.90 10.89
N TYR A 370 9.39 -12.78 10.77
CA TYR A 370 8.51 -12.75 11.90
C TYR A 370 8.61 -14.14 12.48
N ILE A 371 9.45 -14.30 13.49
CA ILE A 371 9.28 -15.41 14.42
C ILE A 371 7.95 -15.13 15.09
N ILE A 372 6.89 -15.72 14.53
CA ILE A 372 5.65 -15.90 15.26
C ILE A 372 6.02 -16.88 16.37
N LEU A 373 6.45 -16.34 17.51
CA LEU A 373 6.52 -17.10 18.75
C LEU A 373 5.08 -17.42 19.11
N GLY A 374 4.57 -18.51 18.53
CA GLY A 374 3.32 -19.12 18.92
C GLY A 374 3.44 -19.53 20.37
N CYS A 375 3.02 -18.65 21.28
CA CYS A 375 2.90 -19.00 22.68
C CYS A 375 1.80 -20.06 22.77
N LYS A 376 2.17 -21.33 22.99
CA LYS A 376 1.23 -22.43 23.21
C LYS A 376 0.43 -22.27 24.52
N SER A 377 0.69 -21.25 25.34
CA SER A 377 -0.01 -21.02 26.60
C SER A 377 -0.59 -19.61 26.73
N ARG A 378 -1.82 -19.56 27.25
CA ARG A 378 -2.74 -18.41 27.28
C ARG A 378 -2.35 -17.26 28.24
N ALA A 379 -1.07 -17.01 28.48
CA ALA A 379 -0.63 -16.15 29.59
C ALA A 379 0.56 -15.21 29.25
N CYS A 380 0.53 -14.49 28.13
CA CYS A 380 1.51 -13.43 27.87
C CYS A 380 0.83 -12.16 27.35
N SER A 381 0.89 -11.08 28.13
CA SER A 381 0.18 -9.81 27.90
C SER A 381 1.06 -8.68 27.35
N SER A 382 2.24 -8.98 26.80
CA SER A 382 3.06 -7.98 26.12
C SER A 382 3.85 -8.59 24.97
N PHE A 383 3.40 -8.29 23.76
CA PHE A 383 4.15 -8.54 22.53
C PHE A 383 4.99 -7.31 22.23
N ARG A 384 6.31 -7.45 22.20
CA ARG A 384 7.21 -6.41 21.69
C ARG A 384 7.92 -7.00 20.49
N LEU A 385 7.62 -6.47 19.31
CA LEU A 385 8.39 -6.75 18.10
C LEU A 385 9.80 -6.19 18.34
N LEU A 386 10.77 -7.08 18.50
CA LEU A 386 12.18 -6.71 18.51
C LEU A 386 12.72 -6.99 17.10
N PRO A 387 13.30 -5.99 16.42
CA PRO A 387 14.09 -6.28 15.23
C PRO A 387 15.29 -7.17 15.63
N LEU A 388 15.55 -8.20 14.83
CA LEU A 388 16.82 -8.91 14.88
C LEU A 388 17.86 -8.00 14.20
N ASN A 389 18.88 -7.60 14.96
CA ASN A 389 20.07 -6.96 14.41
C ASN A 389 20.95 -7.99 13.70
#